data_AF-A0A2V8EQ24-F1
#
_entry.id   AF-A0A2V8EQ24-F1
#
_cell.length_a   1.000
_cell.length_b   1.000
_cell.length_c   1.000
_cell.angle_alpha   90.00
_cell.angle_beta   90.00
_cell.angle_gamma   90.00
#
_symmetry.space_group_name_H-M   'P 1'
#
loop_
_entity.id
_entity.type
_entity.pdbx_description
1 polymer ?
#
loop_
_entity_poly.entity_id
_entity_poly.type
_entity_poly.pdbx_seq_one_letter_code
_entity_poly.pdbx_strand_id
1 'polypeptide(L)'
;MPPFEKEASHMRRSHLTAATVAIALAAFGIASDRRVAAQQRAEAHDMQLVGFHDLQARSAYQPVIHRQGDRFIAYVGHHGGTQLNPLTGKQESNGTSILDVTDPKRPKYLAHVPGEAGQAEAGGAQMARVCDGRDLPHADKSKVYLLRTFG
;
A
#
# COMPACT_ATOMS: atom_id res chain seq x y z
N MET A 1 -75.08 -4.88 -1.42
CA MET A 1 -74.19 -4.91 -2.59
C MET A 1 -73.71 -3.49 -2.87
N PRO A 2 -72.42 -3.29 -3.16
CA PRO A 2 -71.63 -2.11 -2.74
C PRO A 2 -71.43 -1.13 -3.93
N PRO A 3 -70.41 -0.25 -4.00
CA PRO A 3 -69.79 0.71 -3.05
C PRO A 3 -69.72 2.15 -3.66
N PHE A 4 -69.22 3.17 -2.96
CA PHE A 4 -68.00 3.98 -3.25
C PHE A 4 -68.41 5.46 -3.00
N GLU A 5 -67.67 6.43 -2.47
CA GLU A 5 -66.25 6.67 -2.19
C GLU A 5 -66.21 8.04 -1.48
N LYS A 6 -65.28 8.26 -0.53
CA LYS A 6 -64.52 9.52 -0.38
C LYS A 6 -63.56 9.45 0.80
N GLU A 7 -62.56 8.60 0.63
CA GLU A 7 -61.27 8.76 1.31
C GLU A 7 -60.40 9.68 0.45
N ALA A 8 -60.57 11.00 0.60
CA ALA A 8 -59.80 11.97 -0.19
C ALA A 8 -59.52 13.25 0.60
N SER A 9 -58.82 13.13 1.74
CA SER A 9 -58.30 14.34 2.41
C SER A 9 -57.02 14.16 3.22
N HIS A 10 -56.58 12.93 3.53
CA HIS A 10 -55.42 12.75 4.41
C HIS A 10 -54.09 12.49 3.68
N MET A 11 -54.13 12.07 2.41
CA MET A 11 -52.94 11.56 1.72
C MET A 11 -52.10 12.64 1.00
N ARG A 12 -52.60 13.87 0.81
CA ARG A 12 -51.84 14.93 0.10
C ARG A 12 -50.87 15.74 0.96
N ARG A 13 -51.00 15.71 2.29
CA ARG A 13 -50.13 16.48 3.21
C ARG A 13 -48.93 15.67 3.74
N SER A 14 -49.06 14.34 3.82
CA SER A 14 -48.02 13.44 4.34
C SER A 14 -46.86 13.20 3.36
N HIS A 15 -47.11 13.24 2.04
CA HIS A 15 -46.04 13.05 1.05
C HIS A 15 -45.12 14.27 0.88
N LEU A 16 -45.61 15.49 1.15
CA LEU A 16 -44.82 16.72 1.01
C LEU A 16 -43.80 16.93 2.14
N THR A 17 -44.10 16.46 3.36
CA THR A 17 -43.18 16.51 4.50
C THR A 17 -42.12 15.40 4.46
N ALA A 18 -42.48 14.21 3.95
CA ALA A 18 -41.51 13.12 3.78
C ALA A 18 -40.45 13.44 2.69
N ALA A 19 -40.86 14.10 1.61
CA ALA A 19 -39.94 14.48 0.52
C ALA A 19 -38.92 15.55 0.93
N THR A 20 -39.29 16.49 1.81
CA THR A 20 -38.38 17.55 2.28
C THR A 20 -37.34 17.04 3.29
N VAL A 21 -37.68 16.07 4.12
CA VAL A 21 -36.71 15.42 5.05
C VAL A 21 -35.72 14.53 4.29
N ALA A 22 -36.16 13.83 3.24
CA ALA A 22 -35.29 13.00 2.40
C ALA A 22 -34.26 13.83 1.60
N ILE A 23 -34.65 15.00 1.10
CA ILE A 23 -33.74 15.91 0.38
C ILE A 23 -32.73 16.57 1.33
N ALA A 24 -33.12 16.91 2.55
CA ALA A 24 -32.21 17.48 3.56
C ALA A 24 -31.15 16.46 4.02
N LEU A 25 -31.49 15.18 4.14
CA LEU A 25 -30.53 14.11 4.47
C LEU A 25 -29.60 13.77 3.29
N ALA A 26 -30.08 13.88 2.05
CA ALA A 26 -29.23 13.71 0.87
C ALA A 26 -28.21 14.86 0.69
N ALA A 27 -28.56 16.09 1.09
CA ALA A 27 -27.66 17.24 1.03
C ALA A 27 -26.55 17.21 2.11
N PHE A 28 -26.79 16.55 3.25
CA PHE A 28 -25.75 16.36 4.28
C PHE A 28 -24.77 15.21 3.97
N GLY A 29 -25.12 14.31 3.03
CA GLY A 29 -24.27 13.17 2.66
C GLY A 29 -23.06 13.50 1.78
N ILE A 30 -23.02 14.68 1.16
CA ILE A 30 -21.99 15.05 0.17
C ILE A 30 -20.87 15.91 0.80
N ALA A 31 -21.05 16.42 2.02
CA ALA A 31 -20.10 17.35 2.64
C ALA A 31 -18.98 16.68 3.47
N SER A 32 -19.00 15.36 3.64
CA SER A 32 -18.09 14.68 4.57
C SER A 32 -16.73 14.29 3.98
N ASP A 33 -16.49 14.48 2.68
CA ASP A 33 -15.27 13.97 2.03
C ASP A 33 -14.11 14.98 1.94
N ARG A 34 -14.12 16.01 2.80
CA ARG A 34 -12.96 16.93 2.91
C ARG A 34 -11.84 16.39 3.79
N ARG A 35 -12.02 15.23 4.44
CA ARG A 35 -11.00 14.62 5.30
C ARG A 35 -9.99 13.75 4.54
N VAL A 36 -10.29 13.33 3.31
CA VAL A 36 -9.34 12.54 2.48
C VAL A 36 -8.30 13.44 1.80
N ALA A 37 -8.60 14.73 1.61
CA ALA A 37 -7.66 15.70 1.02
C ALA A 37 -6.57 16.20 2.00
N ALA A 38 -6.51 15.68 3.22
CA ALA A 38 -5.36 15.86 4.11
C ALA A 38 -4.30 14.77 3.87
N GLN A 39 -4.12 14.36 2.61
CA GLN A 39 -2.87 13.73 2.21
C GLN A 39 -1.80 14.81 2.36
N GLN A 40 -0.93 14.68 3.36
CA GLN A 40 0.23 15.56 3.53
C GLN A 40 0.89 15.73 2.16
N ARG A 41 0.92 16.97 1.68
CA ARG A 41 1.60 17.30 0.43
C ARG A 41 3.05 16.87 0.61
N ALA A 42 3.64 16.18 -0.36
CA ALA A 42 5.05 15.80 -0.27
C ALA A 42 5.88 17.05 0.01
N GLU A 43 6.62 17.05 1.11
CA GLU A 43 7.47 18.17 1.55
C GLU A 43 8.93 17.88 1.15
N ALA A 44 9.65 18.91 0.74
CA ALA A 44 11.07 18.84 0.44
C ALA A 44 11.73 20.21 0.73
N HIS A 45 12.92 20.18 1.32
CA HIS A 45 13.80 21.33 1.53
C HIS A 45 15.20 20.92 1.07
N ASP A 46 15.82 21.70 0.18
CA ASP A 46 17.12 21.38 -0.46
C ASP A 46 17.20 19.98 -1.09
N MET A 47 16.05 19.45 -1.53
CA MET A 47 15.94 18.12 -2.11
C MET A 47 14.96 18.12 -3.29
N GLN A 48 15.19 17.21 -4.23
CA GLN A 48 14.29 16.97 -5.35
C GLN A 48 13.93 15.48 -5.41
N LEU A 49 12.63 15.19 -5.54
CA LEU A 49 12.17 13.83 -5.83
C LEU A 49 12.61 13.44 -7.25
N VAL A 50 13.47 12.42 -7.35
CA VAL A 50 13.99 11.93 -8.64
C VAL A 50 13.24 10.72 -9.19
N GLY A 51 12.49 10.01 -8.35
CA GLY A 51 11.65 8.89 -8.75
C GLY A 51 10.89 8.30 -7.56
N PHE A 52 9.97 7.39 -7.86
CA PHE A 52 9.05 6.81 -6.87
C PHE A 52 8.64 5.40 -7.29
N HIS A 53 8.38 4.55 -6.30
CA HIS A 53 7.74 3.25 -6.48
C HIS A 53 6.86 2.97 -5.25
N ASP A 54 5.65 2.47 -5.46
CA ASP A 54 4.65 2.27 -4.39
C ASP A 54 4.86 1.00 -3.53
N LEU A 55 5.85 0.20 -3.91
CA LEU A 55 6.20 -1.10 -3.30
C LEU A 55 5.02 -2.08 -3.25
N GLN A 56 4.12 -2.02 -4.24
CA GLN A 56 2.89 -2.79 -4.27
C GLN A 56 2.04 -2.54 -3.02
N ALA A 57 2.01 -1.31 -2.53
CA ALA A 57 1.32 -0.86 -1.30
C ALA A 57 1.83 -1.48 0.02
N ARG A 58 3.09 -1.93 0.06
CA ARG A 58 3.75 -2.40 1.29
C ARG A 58 4.48 -1.24 1.99
N SER A 59 4.55 -1.29 3.32
CA SER A 59 5.27 -0.27 4.12
C SER A 59 6.78 -0.37 3.91
N ALA A 60 7.51 0.74 3.76
CA ALA A 60 8.97 0.70 3.63
C ALA A 60 9.65 0.79 5.00
N TYR A 61 10.50 -0.19 5.34
CA TYR A 61 11.33 -0.15 6.55
C TYR A 61 12.78 -0.49 6.20
N GLN A 62 13.70 0.36 6.69
CA GLN A 62 15.15 0.22 6.53
C GLN A 62 15.63 -0.30 5.16
N PRO A 63 15.37 0.45 4.07
CA PRO A 63 15.87 0.08 2.75
C PRO A 63 17.40 0.09 2.72
N VAL A 64 17.99 -0.91 2.07
CA VAL A 64 19.43 -0.99 1.76
C VAL A 64 19.59 -0.92 0.24
N ILE A 65 20.36 0.05 -0.25
CA ILE A 65 20.75 0.13 -1.66
C ILE A 65 22.16 -0.45 -1.79
N HIS A 66 22.29 -1.55 -2.55
CA HIS A 66 23.55 -2.25 -2.76
C HIS A 66 23.92 -2.28 -4.24
N ARG A 67 25.21 -2.12 -4.55
CA ARG A 67 25.70 -2.22 -5.93
C ARG A 67 26.00 -3.68 -6.25
N GLN A 68 25.20 -4.29 -7.11
CA GLN A 68 25.36 -5.66 -7.59
C GLN A 68 25.80 -5.67 -9.06
N GLY A 69 27.10 -5.81 -9.30
CA GLY A 69 27.67 -5.71 -10.64
C GLY A 69 27.61 -4.28 -11.17
N ASP A 70 26.92 -4.08 -12.30
CA ASP A 70 26.63 -2.78 -12.91
C ASP A 70 25.30 -2.16 -12.45
N ARG A 71 24.54 -2.87 -11.60
CA ARG A 71 23.21 -2.46 -11.13
C ARG A 71 23.25 -1.96 -9.69
N PHE A 72 22.33 -1.06 -9.37
CA PHE A 72 21.98 -0.72 -7.99
C PHE A 72 20.65 -1.39 -7.65
N ILE A 73 20.65 -2.20 -6.59
CA ILE A 73 19.50 -2.96 -6.14
C ILE A 73 19.08 -2.44 -4.76
N ALA A 74 17.81 -2.06 -4.63
CA ALA A 74 17.21 -1.71 -3.35
C ALA A 74 16.53 -2.94 -2.74
N TYR A 75 16.93 -3.29 -1.53
CA TYR A 75 16.31 -4.31 -0.69
C TYR A 75 15.52 -3.60 0.40
N VAL A 76 14.20 -3.68 0.35
CA VAL A 76 13.30 -2.93 1.23
C VAL A 76 12.54 -3.91 2.11
N GLY A 77 12.82 -3.89 3.41
CA GLY A 77 12.03 -4.64 4.38
C GLY A 77 10.65 -4.01 4.56
N HIS A 78 9.70 -4.83 4.99
CA HIS A 78 8.33 -4.40 5.27
C HIS A 78 7.92 -4.81 6.67
N HIS A 79 7.06 -4.01 7.29
CA HIS A 79 6.32 -4.47 8.46
C HIS A 79 5.35 -5.59 8.07
N GLY A 80 5.01 -6.44 9.04
CA GLY A 80 3.99 -7.47 8.94
C GLY A 80 2.67 -6.94 8.42
N GLY A 81 2.00 -7.78 7.65
CA GLY A 81 0.82 -7.48 6.87
C GLY A 81 0.75 -8.46 5.70
N THR A 82 -0.27 -8.33 4.88
CA THR A 82 -0.50 -9.24 3.78
C THR A 82 -1.01 -8.46 2.59
N GLN A 83 -0.41 -8.68 1.42
CA GLN A 83 -0.70 -7.86 0.25
C GLN A 83 -0.60 -8.71 -1.03
N LEU A 84 -1.43 -8.40 -2.02
CA LEU A 84 -1.37 -9.09 -3.32
C LEU A 84 0.01 -8.84 -3.93
N ASN A 85 0.60 -9.89 -4.52
CA ASN A 85 1.80 -9.80 -5.32
C ASN A 85 1.40 -9.94 -6.81
N PRO A 86 1.33 -8.83 -7.57
CA PRO A 86 1.03 -8.85 -9.01
C PRO A 86 1.97 -9.73 -9.84
N LEU A 87 3.19 -10.01 -9.38
CA LEU A 87 4.13 -10.89 -10.10
C LEU A 87 3.69 -12.36 -10.06
N THR A 88 3.03 -12.78 -8.99
CA THR A 88 2.64 -14.18 -8.77
C THR A 88 1.13 -14.39 -8.77
N GLY A 89 0.34 -13.32 -8.68
CA GLY A 89 -1.12 -13.34 -8.50
C GLY A 89 -1.56 -13.81 -7.12
N LYS A 90 -0.65 -13.97 -6.16
CA LYS A 90 -0.94 -14.54 -4.85
C LYS A 90 -0.99 -13.48 -3.76
N GLN A 91 -1.83 -13.74 -2.77
CA GLN A 91 -1.79 -13.03 -1.51
C GLN A 91 -0.58 -13.54 -0.71
N GLU A 92 0.35 -12.66 -0.37
CA GLU A 92 1.59 -13.02 0.32
C GLU A 92 1.76 -12.20 1.60
N SER A 93 2.26 -12.82 2.67
CA SER A 93 2.76 -12.10 3.83
C SER A 93 3.83 -11.12 3.39
N ASN A 94 3.81 -9.92 3.95
CA ASN A 94 4.84 -8.92 3.74
C ASN A 94 6.21 -9.51 4.11
N GLY A 95 7.23 -9.12 3.34
CA GLY A 95 8.57 -9.60 3.53
C GLY A 95 9.60 -8.57 3.10
N THR A 96 10.34 -8.88 2.03
CA THR A 96 11.35 -7.98 1.46
C THR A 96 11.06 -7.76 -0.02
N SER A 97 10.89 -6.50 -0.44
CA SER A 97 10.88 -6.11 -1.83
C SER A 97 12.29 -5.95 -2.38
N ILE A 98 12.49 -6.38 -3.62
CA ILE A 98 13.75 -6.23 -4.35
C ILE A 98 13.47 -5.41 -5.60
N LEU A 99 14.11 -4.24 -5.73
CA LEU A 99 13.95 -3.32 -6.84
C LEU A 99 15.28 -3.04 -7.52
N ASP A 100 15.27 -2.98 -8.85
CA ASP A 100 16.33 -2.32 -9.60
C ASP A 100 16.14 -0.81 -9.56
N VAL A 101 17.11 -0.11 -9.00
CA VAL A 101 17.14 1.35 -8.88
C VAL A 101 18.32 1.97 -9.63
N THR A 102 18.89 1.24 -10.59
CA THR A 102 20.01 1.71 -11.42
C THR A 102 19.64 3.00 -12.17
N ASP A 103 18.42 3.05 -12.73
CA ASP A 103 17.80 4.30 -13.16
C ASP A 103 16.87 4.80 -12.04
N PRO A 104 17.27 5.83 -11.26
CA PRO A 104 16.47 6.30 -10.14
C PRO A 104 15.13 6.90 -10.58
N LYS A 105 14.98 7.30 -11.85
CA LYS A 105 13.72 7.83 -12.40
C LYS A 105 12.72 6.73 -12.74
N ARG A 106 13.19 5.48 -12.85
CA ARG A 106 12.37 4.33 -13.24
C ARG A 106 12.71 3.09 -12.40
N PRO A 107 12.46 3.12 -11.07
CA PRO A 107 12.63 1.93 -10.25
C PRO A 107 11.79 0.77 -10.79
N LYS A 108 12.37 -0.44 -10.85
CA LYS A 108 11.68 -1.64 -11.35
C LYS A 108 11.58 -2.68 -10.25
N TYR A 109 10.37 -3.07 -9.89
CA TYR A 109 10.16 -4.19 -8.97
C TYR A 109 10.58 -5.51 -9.62
N LEU A 110 11.54 -6.21 -9.00
CA LEU A 110 12.10 -7.45 -9.54
C LEU A 110 11.49 -8.68 -8.88
N ALA A 111 11.39 -8.64 -7.55
CA ALA A 111 10.96 -9.79 -6.77
C ALA A 111 10.45 -9.37 -5.40
N HIS A 112 9.69 -10.26 -4.79
CA HIS A 112 9.28 -10.21 -3.40
C HIS A 112 9.67 -11.53 -2.74
N VAL A 113 10.31 -11.45 -1.58
CA VAL A 113 10.58 -12.62 -0.73
C VAL A 113 9.66 -12.53 0.47
N PRO A 114 8.65 -13.41 0.63
CA PRO A 114 7.73 -13.36 1.76
C PRO A 114 8.44 -13.48 3.12
N GLY A 115 7.88 -12.81 4.14
CA GLY A 115 8.28 -12.96 5.54
C GLY A 115 7.38 -13.95 6.28
N GLU A 116 7.38 -13.86 7.61
CA GLU A 116 6.46 -14.64 8.45
C GLU A 116 5.04 -14.06 8.41
N ALA A 117 4.06 -14.86 8.81
CA ALA A 117 2.73 -14.35 9.07
C ALA A 117 2.72 -13.48 10.33
N GLY A 118 2.09 -12.31 10.27
CA GLY A 118 2.03 -11.39 11.40
C GLY A 118 1.61 -10.00 10.95
N GLN A 119 1.33 -9.13 11.92
CA GLN A 119 1.01 -7.73 11.67
C GLN A 119 2.08 -6.83 12.29
N ALA A 120 2.32 -5.67 11.69
CA ALA A 120 3.26 -4.67 12.21
C ALA A 120 4.65 -5.27 12.53
N GLU A 121 5.09 -5.25 13.79
CA GLU A 121 6.43 -5.76 14.15
C GLU A 121 6.57 -7.29 14.10
N ALA A 122 5.45 -8.02 14.06
CA ALA A 122 5.45 -9.48 14.06
C ALA A 122 5.70 -10.13 12.69
N GLY A 123 5.95 -9.35 11.62
CA GLY A 123 6.17 -9.88 10.27
C GLY A 123 7.56 -10.48 10.01
N GLY A 124 8.54 -10.19 10.88
CA GLY A 124 9.83 -10.88 10.89
C GLY A 124 10.79 -10.57 9.72
N ALA A 125 10.51 -9.57 8.87
CA ALA A 125 11.31 -9.30 7.66
C ALA A 125 11.60 -7.81 7.38
N GLN A 126 11.33 -6.93 8.36
CA GLN A 126 11.62 -5.50 8.26
C GLN A 126 13.11 -5.16 8.17
N MET A 127 14.00 -5.95 8.78
CA MET A 127 15.45 -5.68 8.76
C MET A 127 16.12 -6.45 7.63
N ALA A 128 16.86 -5.74 6.77
CA ALA A 128 17.70 -6.33 5.73
C ALA A 128 19.16 -5.92 5.90
N ARG A 129 20.09 -6.86 5.66
CA ARG A 129 21.53 -6.61 5.49
C ARG A 129 22.00 -7.33 4.24
N VAL A 130 22.89 -6.71 3.47
CA VAL A 130 23.34 -7.24 2.19
C VAL A 130 24.85 -7.18 2.11
N CYS A 131 25.48 -8.22 1.56
CA CYS A 131 26.89 -8.23 1.25
C CYS A 131 27.17 -9.05 -0.03
N ASP A 132 28.31 -8.78 -0.66
CA ASP A 132 28.77 -9.60 -1.76
C ASP A 132 29.43 -10.87 -1.23
N GLY A 133 29.25 -12.00 -1.93
CA GLY A 133 29.91 -13.25 -1.57
C GLY A 133 31.44 -13.17 -1.64
N ARG A 134 32.00 -12.22 -2.38
CA ARG A 134 33.45 -11.97 -2.42
C ARG A 134 34.01 -11.43 -1.10
N ASP A 135 33.16 -10.85 -0.26
CA ASP A 135 33.53 -10.30 1.05
C ASP A 135 33.44 -11.37 2.16
N LEU A 136 32.94 -12.56 1.85
CA LEU A 136 32.74 -13.66 2.80
C LEU A 136 33.76 -14.78 2.56
N PRO A 137 34.33 -15.39 3.62
CA PRO A 137 35.47 -16.31 3.51
C PRO A 137 35.15 -17.64 2.79
N HIS A 138 33.89 -18.10 2.85
CA HIS A 138 33.47 -19.41 2.32
C HIS A 138 32.23 -19.33 1.41
N ALA A 139 31.91 -18.15 0.89
CA ALA A 139 30.76 -17.95 0.04
C ALA A 139 31.09 -18.09 -1.44
N ASP A 140 30.06 -18.27 -2.26
CA ASP A 140 30.20 -18.16 -3.71
C ASP A 140 30.44 -16.69 -4.07
N LYS A 141 31.64 -16.40 -4.58
CA LYS A 141 32.10 -15.05 -4.93
C LYS A 141 31.29 -14.37 -6.04
N SER A 142 30.49 -15.13 -6.77
CA SER A 142 29.59 -14.64 -7.82
C SER A 142 28.21 -14.22 -7.31
N LYS A 143 27.90 -14.45 -6.02
CA LYS A 143 26.58 -14.22 -5.44
C LYS A 143 26.55 -12.98 -4.56
N VAL A 144 25.33 -12.53 -4.30
CA VAL A 144 24.98 -11.54 -3.28
C VAL A 144 24.14 -12.24 -2.23
N TYR A 145 24.42 -11.95 -0.97
CA TYR A 145 23.74 -12.56 0.17
C TYR A 145 22.91 -11.50 0.88
N LEU A 146 21.64 -11.83 1.09
CA LEU A 146 20.69 -11.02 1.84
C LEU A 146 20.42 -11.75 3.17
N LEU A 147 20.80 -11.12 4.28
CA LEU A 147 20.46 -11.55 5.62
C LEU A 147 19.19 -10.81 6.08
N ARG A 148 18.25 -11.57 6.63
CA ARG A 148 16.96 -11.09 7.12
C ARG A 148 16.80 -11.56 8.57
N THR A 149 15.93 -10.90 9.34
CA THR A 149 15.58 -11.38 10.69
C THR A 149 15.00 -12.80 10.64
N PHE A 150 14.33 -13.14 9.53
CA PHE A 150 13.84 -14.47 9.23
C PHE A 150 14.15 -14.85 7.77
N GLY A 151 14.86 -15.98 7.58
CA GLY A 151 15.26 -16.51 6.27
C GLY A 151 16.76 -16.50 6.04
#